data_AF-A0A350XRK1-F1
#
_entry.id   AF-A0A350XRK1-F1
#
_cell.length_a   1.000
_cell.length_b   1.000
_cell.length_c   1.000
_cell.angle_alpha   90.00
_cell.angle_beta   90.00
_cell.angle_gamma   90.00
#
_symmetry.space_group_name_H-M   'P 1'
#
loop_
_entity.id
_entity.type
_entity.pdbx_description
1 polymer ?
#
loop_
_entity_poly.entity_id
_entity_poly.type
_entity_poly.pdbx_seq_one_letter_code
_entity_poly.pdbx_strand_id
1 'polypeptide(L)'
;MHKAVPMLVASLLIGACSAGSTVPTADTALTTTTTALPTTTAIVSPGGGLLAFGAFGVRFTPKGGGDDVTLTTDPFYEAVEYLVPDRDGGIVYVHRVTPMAWLPGSVLWLPGGDAEPRLVVAGSSRTQLIPRGIIEVAGARFLLYIEWDMDTRQGSAKLKPLLAGAPVTVWAAAAESVQDATTGGGRILLQLVEGFPSDRCRLVLVDAYGLEVDAPGLPDCAEPGDPRSFQLSSDGTEVWYIDGRGERLVVQGLDDPAEVMELPIARPHGVRYDGNDTAVVSTDTGPLLITRSHGALAAEPIAVVEGAAGLLPYTGTIALTADARLGTGLAEYPCTTRLPALPEQDLPPAVAATRRSIYEAIANCDWVALRELATAQGGIHYAVAYEPGLPVPYWIELMRSGNDILGDIATVLTLPAIEVDHGDGAVSWVWPAVAGKEEEARTDADWQALLPLYTQEEIDAIRYGPEGYAGGFELIISLDGTWVGAFILSV
;
A
#
# COMPACT_ATOMS: atom_id res chain seq x y z
N MET A 1 -42.22 23.01 23.88
CA MET A 1 -41.08 23.82 23.38
C MET A 1 -40.26 22.95 22.44
N HIS A 2 -40.64 22.90 21.17
CA HIS A 2 -39.85 22.27 20.09
C HIS A 2 -39.73 23.33 19.00
N LYS A 3 -38.53 23.88 18.84
CA LYS A 3 -38.23 24.84 17.80
C LYS A 3 -37.91 24.07 16.52
N ALA A 4 -38.82 24.11 15.57
CA ALA A 4 -38.53 23.92 14.16
C ALA A 4 -37.94 25.23 13.61
N VAL A 5 -36.88 25.13 12.81
CA VAL A 5 -36.36 26.22 11.96
C VAL A 5 -36.19 25.64 10.56
N PRO A 6 -36.69 26.33 9.51
CA PRO A 6 -36.85 25.77 8.16
C PRO A 6 -35.59 25.94 7.30
N MET A 7 -35.39 24.99 6.38
CA MET A 7 -34.40 25.06 5.31
C MET A 7 -35.01 25.87 4.14
N LEU A 8 -34.34 26.96 3.79
CA LEU A 8 -34.78 27.91 2.77
C LEU A 8 -34.48 27.36 1.37
N VAL A 9 -35.52 27.26 0.55
CA VAL A 9 -35.47 27.03 -0.89
C VAL A 9 -35.11 28.35 -1.58
N ALA A 10 -34.15 28.32 -2.50
CA ALA A 10 -33.94 29.40 -3.47
C ALA A 10 -33.73 28.79 -4.87
N SER A 11 -34.81 28.79 -5.64
CA SER A 11 -34.77 28.69 -7.11
C SER A 11 -34.80 30.12 -7.67
N LEU A 12 -33.95 30.45 -8.65
CA LEU A 12 -34.32 31.45 -9.65
C LEU A 12 -33.70 31.17 -11.03
N LEU A 13 -34.66 30.95 -11.93
CA LEU A 13 -34.76 30.79 -13.38
C LEU A 13 -33.94 31.68 -14.35
N ILE A 14 -33.64 31.03 -15.48
CA ILE A 14 -33.76 31.43 -16.91
C ILE A 14 -32.80 32.47 -17.52
N GLY A 15 -32.11 32.01 -18.56
CA GLY A 15 -31.71 32.80 -19.72
C GLY A 15 -31.47 31.90 -20.94
N ALA A 16 -32.50 31.67 -21.75
CA ALA A 16 -32.39 31.05 -23.07
C ALA A 16 -32.46 32.13 -24.14
N CYS A 17 -31.54 32.11 -25.12
CA CYS A 17 -31.74 32.65 -26.46
C CYS A 17 -30.77 31.99 -27.45
N SER A 18 -31.22 31.90 -28.69
CA SER A 18 -30.94 30.88 -29.69
C SER A 18 -29.97 31.28 -30.81
N ALA A 19 -29.42 30.25 -31.46
CA ALA A 19 -29.14 30.07 -32.90
C ALA A 19 -28.02 30.88 -33.58
N GLY A 20 -27.11 30.13 -34.22
CA GLY A 20 -26.12 30.63 -35.17
C GLY A 20 -25.23 29.51 -35.72
N SER A 21 -25.79 28.67 -36.59
CA SER A 21 -25.04 27.68 -37.38
C SER A 21 -24.13 28.39 -38.39
N THR A 22 -22.84 28.08 -38.38
CA THR A 22 -21.97 28.17 -39.57
C THR A 22 -20.95 27.03 -39.54
N VAL A 23 -20.93 26.26 -40.62
CA VAL A 23 -19.95 25.22 -40.92
C VAL A 23 -18.78 25.87 -41.66
N PRO A 24 -17.53 25.62 -41.25
CA PRO A 24 -16.40 25.69 -42.16
C PRO A 24 -15.82 24.28 -42.35
N THR A 25 -15.97 23.78 -43.57
CA THR A 25 -15.08 22.77 -44.16
C THR A 25 -13.66 23.34 -44.27
N ALA A 26 -12.70 22.70 -43.62
CA ALA A 26 -11.27 22.91 -43.90
C ALA A 26 -10.50 21.61 -43.67
N ASP A 27 -9.95 21.10 -44.77
CA ASP A 27 -8.90 20.08 -44.80
C ASP A 27 -7.79 20.42 -43.80
N THR A 28 -7.55 19.54 -42.83
CA THR A 28 -6.37 19.64 -41.97
C THR A 28 -5.54 18.38 -42.16
N ALA A 29 -4.41 18.55 -42.85
CA ALA A 29 -3.36 17.56 -42.96
C ALA A 29 -2.96 17.06 -41.55
N LEU A 30 -2.79 15.75 -41.40
CA LEU A 30 -2.18 15.16 -40.21
C LEU A 30 -0.79 15.76 -40.03
N THR A 31 -0.69 16.71 -39.11
CA THR A 31 0.58 17.15 -38.57
C THR A 31 0.84 16.23 -37.40
N THR A 32 1.76 15.29 -37.54
CA THR A 32 2.26 14.50 -36.41
C THR A 32 2.99 15.46 -35.48
N THR A 33 2.28 16.01 -34.52
CA THR A 33 2.86 16.72 -33.39
C THR A 33 3.58 15.68 -32.55
N THR A 34 4.90 15.59 -32.72
CA THR A 34 5.76 14.89 -31.76
C THR A 34 5.67 15.70 -30.46
N THR A 35 4.76 15.31 -29.58
CA THR A 35 4.67 15.88 -28.23
C THR A 35 6.00 15.60 -27.56
N ALA A 36 6.78 16.64 -27.30
CA ALA A 36 8.01 16.51 -26.51
C ALA A 36 7.64 15.83 -25.19
N LEU A 37 8.40 14.78 -24.83
CA LEU A 37 8.28 14.13 -23.52
C LEU A 37 8.36 15.23 -22.44
N PRO A 38 7.50 15.18 -21.40
CA PRO A 38 7.57 16.14 -20.32
C PRO A 38 8.98 16.13 -19.73
N THR A 39 9.55 17.33 -19.58
CA THR A 39 10.88 17.51 -19.00
C THR A 39 10.81 17.10 -17.54
N THR A 40 11.37 15.93 -17.24
CA THR A 40 11.46 15.39 -15.88
C THR A 40 12.17 16.39 -14.98
N THR A 41 11.42 17.08 -14.12
CA THR A 41 12.01 18.01 -13.17
C THR A 41 12.48 17.19 -11.98
N ALA A 42 13.79 16.99 -11.86
CA ALA A 42 14.36 16.41 -10.66
C ALA A 42 14.09 17.36 -9.49
N ILE A 43 13.35 16.87 -8.51
CA ILE A 43 13.22 17.49 -7.20
C ILE A 43 14.54 17.21 -6.50
N VAL A 44 15.40 18.21 -6.45
CA VAL A 44 16.69 18.15 -5.77
C VAL A 44 16.61 19.06 -4.55
N SER A 45 16.55 18.48 -3.36
CA SER A 45 16.70 19.24 -2.11
C SER A 45 18.11 19.04 -1.56
N PRO A 46 19.06 19.96 -1.83
CA PRO A 46 20.41 19.83 -1.30
C PRO A 46 20.43 20.17 0.20
N GLY A 47 21.08 19.31 1.00
CA GLY A 47 21.45 19.65 2.38
C GLY A 47 20.50 19.18 3.48
N GLY A 48 19.64 18.20 3.19
CA GLY A 48 18.70 17.63 4.16
C GLY A 48 17.46 18.49 4.39
N GLY A 49 16.62 18.08 5.35
CA GLY A 49 15.37 18.77 5.65
C GLY A 49 14.38 17.92 6.45
N LEU A 50 13.10 18.24 6.29
CA LEU A 50 11.98 17.50 6.88
C LEU A 50 11.14 16.83 5.79
N LEU A 51 10.77 15.58 6.04
CA LEU A 51 9.79 14.82 5.29
C LEU A 51 8.51 14.73 6.12
N ALA A 52 7.39 15.07 5.51
CA ALA A 52 6.07 14.71 6.02
C ALA A 52 5.44 13.69 5.08
N PHE A 53 4.80 12.67 5.63
CA PHE A 53 4.07 11.68 4.85
C PHE A 53 2.73 11.38 5.52
N GLY A 54 1.70 11.04 4.77
CA GLY A 54 0.39 10.72 5.33
C GLY A 54 -0.74 10.63 4.32
N ALA A 55 -1.94 11.01 4.75
CA ALA A 55 -3.16 10.93 3.94
C ALA A 55 -3.06 11.69 2.62
N PHE A 56 -2.36 12.83 2.65
CA PHE A 56 -2.14 13.70 1.49
C PHE A 56 -0.76 13.51 0.86
N GLY A 57 -0.14 12.35 1.07
CA GLY A 57 1.15 11.99 0.49
C GLY A 57 2.37 12.65 1.08
N VAL A 58 3.43 12.78 0.27
CA VAL A 58 4.79 13.06 0.76
C VAL A 58 5.20 14.49 0.45
N ARG A 59 5.53 15.26 1.49
CA ARG A 59 6.02 16.64 1.41
C ARG A 59 7.45 16.74 1.89
N PHE A 60 8.25 17.52 1.19
CA PHE A 60 9.67 17.76 1.42
C PHE A 60 9.85 19.24 1.73
N THR A 61 10.40 19.53 2.92
CA THR A 61 10.76 20.88 3.35
C THR A 61 12.28 20.98 3.47
N PRO A 62 12.97 21.72 2.58
CA PRO A 62 14.42 21.84 2.59
C PRO A 62 14.98 22.55 3.82
N LYS A 63 16.14 22.10 4.31
CA LYS A 63 16.91 22.77 5.38
C LYS A 63 17.51 24.07 4.82
N GLY A 64 16.84 25.21 5.06
CA GLY A 64 17.28 26.54 4.60
C GLY A 64 16.19 27.46 4.07
N GLY A 65 14.93 27.00 4.01
CA GLY A 65 13.78 27.87 3.68
C GLY A 65 13.48 28.00 2.18
N GLY A 66 13.50 26.89 1.44
CA GLY A 66 13.01 26.83 0.05
C GLY A 66 11.51 26.53 -0.06
N ASP A 67 10.99 26.55 -1.29
CA ASP A 67 9.62 26.12 -1.56
C ASP A 67 9.45 24.64 -1.18
N ASP A 68 8.35 24.33 -0.50
CA ASP A 68 8.00 22.95 -0.21
C ASP A 68 7.71 22.21 -1.50
N VAL A 69 8.30 21.03 -1.61
CA VAL A 69 8.01 20.14 -2.72
C VAL A 69 7.05 19.08 -2.25
N THR A 70 5.99 18.83 -3.01
CA THR A 70 4.97 17.86 -2.61
C THR A 70 4.75 16.84 -3.71
N LEU A 71 4.89 15.57 -3.38
CA LEU A 71 4.43 14.43 -4.17
C LEU A 71 2.95 14.20 -3.82
N THR A 72 2.09 15.12 -4.26
CA THR A 72 0.62 15.07 -4.08
C THR A 72 -0.16 14.93 -5.37
N THR A 73 0.46 15.18 -6.52
CA THR A 73 -0.29 15.28 -7.78
C THR A 73 -0.69 13.93 -8.36
N ASP A 74 -0.38 12.83 -7.66
CA ASP A 74 -0.65 11.48 -8.09
C ASP A 74 -1.32 10.71 -6.93
N PRO A 75 -2.54 10.13 -7.11
CA PRO A 75 -3.22 9.33 -6.08
C PRO A 75 -2.37 8.19 -5.52
N PHE A 76 -1.27 7.86 -6.20
CA PHE A 76 -0.29 6.85 -5.83
C PHE A 76 0.69 7.22 -4.71
N TYR A 77 0.70 8.48 -4.28
CA TYR A 77 1.41 8.88 -3.06
C TYR A 77 0.46 9.24 -1.93
N GLU A 78 -0.85 9.21 -2.12
CA GLU A 78 -1.81 9.47 -1.04
C GLU A 78 -1.75 8.36 0.02
N ALA A 79 -2.18 8.60 1.25
CA ALA A 79 -2.24 7.57 2.28
C ALA A 79 -0.94 6.73 2.49
N VAL A 80 0.24 7.34 2.37
CA VAL A 80 1.51 6.71 2.78
C VAL A 80 1.50 6.52 4.30
N GLU A 81 1.68 5.27 4.73
CA GLU A 81 1.62 4.86 6.13
C GLU A 81 3.00 4.83 6.77
N TYR A 82 4.01 4.40 6.01
CA TYR A 82 5.40 4.38 6.44
C TYR A 82 6.31 4.89 5.33
N LEU A 83 7.38 5.58 5.71
CA LEU A 83 8.40 6.05 4.79
C LEU A 83 9.78 5.97 5.46
N VAL A 84 10.80 5.65 4.67
CA VAL A 84 12.21 5.65 5.07
C VAL A 84 12.99 6.34 3.94
N PRO A 85 13.71 7.44 4.21
CA PRO A 85 14.55 8.06 3.21
C PRO A 85 15.71 7.15 2.81
N ASP A 86 16.02 7.13 1.52
CA ASP A 86 17.22 6.51 0.98
C ASP A 86 18.33 7.57 0.88
N ARG A 87 19.50 7.27 1.45
CA ARG A 87 20.69 8.15 1.40
C ARG A 87 21.14 8.53 -0.03
N ASP A 88 20.81 7.71 -1.02
CA ASP A 88 21.12 7.96 -2.44
C ASP A 88 20.01 8.80 -3.12
N GLY A 89 19.09 9.37 -2.32
CA GLY A 89 18.09 10.34 -2.75
C GLY A 89 16.75 9.77 -3.17
N GLY A 90 16.51 8.49 -2.88
CA GLY A 90 15.22 7.81 -3.05
C GLY A 90 14.37 7.76 -1.77
N ILE A 91 13.31 6.95 -1.80
CA ILE A 91 12.47 6.63 -0.64
C ILE A 91 12.03 5.16 -0.67
N VAL A 92 11.95 4.53 0.50
CA VAL A 92 11.21 3.29 0.71
C VAL A 92 9.91 3.64 1.43
N TYR A 93 8.78 3.11 1.00
CA TYR A 93 7.49 3.47 1.59
C TYR A 93 6.50 2.32 1.55
N VAL A 94 5.52 2.38 2.46
CA VAL A 94 4.33 1.52 2.48
C VAL A 94 3.11 2.40 2.28
N HIS A 95 2.28 2.01 1.34
CA HIS A 95 1.05 2.71 1.03
C HIS A 95 -0.13 1.97 1.67
N ARG A 96 -1.03 2.70 2.34
CA ARG A 96 -2.23 2.10 2.94
C ARG A 96 -3.14 1.50 1.87
N VAL A 97 -3.30 2.23 0.76
CA VAL A 97 -4.10 1.79 -0.40
C VAL A 97 -3.17 1.42 -1.54
N THR A 98 -2.74 0.16 -1.64
CA THR A 98 -1.67 -0.11 -2.60
C THR A 98 -2.10 0.21 -4.04
N PRO A 99 -1.22 0.84 -4.82
CA PRO A 99 -1.48 1.10 -6.21
C PRO A 99 -1.70 -0.14 -7.08
N MET A 100 -2.29 0.05 -8.25
CA MET A 100 -2.48 -1.04 -9.22
C MET A 100 -1.12 -1.67 -9.56
N ALA A 101 -1.10 -3.01 -9.60
CA ALA A 101 0.04 -3.95 -9.64
C ALA A 101 0.55 -4.55 -8.32
N TRP A 102 0.21 -4.05 -7.13
CA TRP A 102 0.72 -4.64 -5.87
C TRP A 102 -0.36 -4.80 -4.78
N LEU A 103 -0.11 -5.65 -3.78
CA LEU A 103 -1.04 -5.90 -2.66
C LEU A 103 -1.00 -4.77 -1.61
N PRO A 104 -2.15 -4.41 -0.97
CA PRO A 104 -2.20 -3.56 0.23
C PRO A 104 -1.06 -3.84 1.22
N GLY A 105 -0.40 -2.79 1.71
CA GLY A 105 0.70 -2.94 2.68
C GLY A 105 2.04 -3.40 2.09
N SER A 106 2.16 -3.52 0.76
CA SER A 106 3.45 -3.79 0.10
C SER A 106 4.47 -2.68 0.36
N VAL A 107 5.74 -3.08 0.51
CA VAL A 107 6.87 -2.16 0.61
C VAL A 107 7.43 -1.88 -0.78
N LEU A 108 7.43 -0.61 -1.15
CA LEU A 108 7.93 -0.11 -2.43
C LEU A 108 9.20 0.71 -2.20
N TRP A 109 10.12 0.65 -3.16
CA TRP A 109 11.33 1.47 -3.17
C TRP A 109 11.39 2.27 -4.46
N LEU A 110 11.43 3.59 -4.34
CA LEU A 110 11.69 4.53 -5.43
C LEU A 110 13.14 5.01 -5.30
N PRO A 111 14.09 4.47 -6.10
CA PRO A 111 15.47 4.93 -6.07
C PRO A 111 15.60 6.41 -6.46
N GLY A 112 16.65 7.06 -5.99
CA GLY A 112 16.95 8.44 -6.39
C GLY A 112 17.19 8.53 -7.90
N GLY A 113 16.49 9.46 -8.56
CA GLY A 113 16.54 9.70 -10.00
C GLY A 113 15.69 8.76 -10.84
N ASP A 114 15.13 7.70 -10.25
CA ASP A 114 14.26 6.78 -10.95
C ASP A 114 12.84 7.37 -11.08
N ALA A 115 12.20 7.06 -12.19
CA ALA A 115 10.84 7.47 -12.47
C ALA A 115 9.79 6.48 -11.95
N GLU A 116 10.19 5.29 -11.47
CA GLU A 116 9.29 4.19 -11.11
C GLU A 116 9.77 3.48 -9.83
N PRO A 117 8.86 3.19 -8.89
CA PRO A 117 9.17 2.38 -7.74
C PRO A 117 9.17 0.89 -8.08
N ARG A 118 9.91 0.15 -7.25
CA ARG A 118 10.10 -1.29 -7.33
C ARG A 118 9.48 -1.95 -6.13
N LEU A 119 8.83 -3.10 -6.34
CA LEU A 119 8.38 -3.93 -5.24
C LEU A 119 9.58 -4.52 -4.50
N VAL A 120 9.68 -4.27 -3.20
CA VAL A 120 10.72 -4.84 -2.33
C VAL A 120 10.17 -6.04 -1.57
N VAL A 121 9.00 -5.87 -0.95
CA VAL A 121 8.29 -6.90 -0.19
C VAL A 121 6.81 -6.82 -0.50
N ALA A 122 6.21 -7.93 -0.94
CA ALA A 122 4.78 -8.03 -1.15
C ALA A 122 4.05 -8.04 0.20
N GLY A 123 3.00 -7.22 0.32
CA GLY A 123 2.09 -7.22 1.46
C GLY A 123 1.21 -8.47 1.49
N SER A 124 0.49 -8.67 2.59
CA SER A 124 -0.53 -9.72 2.72
C SER A 124 -1.65 -9.25 3.65
N SER A 125 -2.80 -9.93 3.66
CA SER A 125 -3.90 -9.62 4.58
C SER A 125 -3.58 -9.95 6.04
N ARG A 126 -2.65 -10.87 6.29
CA ARG A 126 -2.30 -11.35 7.64
C ARG A 126 -1.15 -10.61 8.29
N THR A 127 -0.36 -9.87 7.50
CA THR A 127 0.88 -9.26 7.96
C THR A 127 0.93 -7.78 7.63
N GLN A 128 1.20 -6.95 8.64
CA GLN A 128 1.58 -5.56 8.43
C GLN A 128 3.11 -5.47 8.25
N LEU A 129 3.55 -4.80 7.19
CA LEU A 129 4.97 -4.57 6.91
C LEU A 129 5.34 -3.16 7.38
N ILE A 130 6.31 -3.07 8.28
CA ILE A 130 6.76 -1.81 8.87
C ILE A 130 8.24 -1.60 8.51
N PRO A 131 8.58 -0.84 7.46
CA PRO A 131 9.96 -0.53 7.14
C PRO A 131 10.58 0.33 8.25
N ARG A 132 11.79 -0.03 8.68
CA ARG A 132 12.48 0.59 9.82
C ARG A 132 13.76 1.31 9.45
N GLY A 133 14.39 0.95 8.34
CA GLY A 133 15.65 1.55 7.92
C GLY A 133 16.28 0.84 6.73
N ILE A 134 17.31 1.45 6.17
CA ILE A 134 18.17 0.80 5.17
C ILE A 134 19.55 0.63 5.79
N ILE A 135 20.06 -0.60 5.75
CA ILE A 135 21.38 -0.98 6.23
C ILE A 135 22.27 -1.35 5.05
N GLU A 136 23.54 -0.96 5.11
CA GLU A 136 24.56 -1.37 4.16
C GLU A 136 25.51 -2.37 4.79
N VAL A 137 25.75 -3.48 4.10
CA VAL A 137 26.56 -4.60 4.57
C VAL A 137 27.44 -5.06 3.40
N ALA A 138 28.75 -4.93 3.55
CA ALA A 138 29.72 -5.30 2.52
C ALA A 138 29.41 -4.69 1.12
N GLY A 139 28.90 -3.45 1.09
CA GLY A 139 28.53 -2.74 -0.14
C GLY A 139 27.17 -3.13 -0.75
N ALA A 140 26.43 -4.05 -0.12
CA ALA A 140 25.06 -4.38 -0.48
C ALA A 140 24.07 -3.68 0.46
N ARG A 141 22.92 -3.26 -0.09
CA ARG A 141 21.89 -2.49 0.64
C ARG A 141 20.68 -3.36 0.94
N PHE A 142 20.25 -3.35 2.19
CA PHE A 142 19.12 -4.11 2.69
C PHE A 142 18.12 -3.19 3.36
N LEU A 143 16.84 -3.42 3.08
CA LEU A 143 15.74 -2.93 3.88
C LEU A 143 15.63 -3.76 5.16
N LEU A 144 15.71 -3.11 6.32
CA LEU A 144 15.17 -3.66 7.56
C LEU A 144 13.68 -3.36 7.64
N TYR A 145 12.87 -4.39 7.83
CA TYR A 145 11.45 -4.25 8.09
C TYR A 145 10.99 -5.21 9.17
N ILE A 146 9.92 -4.84 9.87
CA ILE A 146 9.19 -5.73 10.76
C ILE A 146 8.02 -6.29 9.97
N GLU A 147 7.90 -7.61 9.93
CA GLU A 147 6.67 -8.29 9.53
C GLU A 147 5.89 -8.59 10.80
N TRP A 148 4.78 -7.89 10.98
CA TRP A 148 3.90 -7.99 12.13
C TRP A 148 2.70 -8.85 11.77
N ASP A 149 2.61 -10.03 12.38
CA ASP A 149 1.48 -10.92 12.25
C ASP A 149 0.29 -10.38 13.05
N MET A 150 -0.80 -10.09 12.35
CA MET A 150 -1.99 -9.46 12.93
C MET A 150 -2.80 -10.41 13.80
N ASP A 151 -2.72 -11.72 13.55
CA ASP A 151 -3.46 -12.76 14.27
C ASP A 151 -2.77 -13.07 15.59
N THR A 152 -1.46 -13.28 15.54
CA THR A 152 -0.66 -13.66 16.71
C THR A 152 -0.13 -12.45 17.49
N ARG A 153 -0.19 -11.25 16.89
CA ARG A 153 0.43 -10.02 17.42
C ARG A 153 1.92 -10.19 17.72
N GLN A 154 2.61 -10.95 16.87
CA GLN A 154 4.04 -11.16 16.95
C GLN A 154 4.74 -10.52 15.77
N GLY A 155 5.81 -9.79 16.05
CA GLY A 155 6.66 -9.20 15.03
C GLY A 155 7.92 -10.03 14.78
N SER A 156 8.40 -10.01 13.53
CA SER A 156 9.70 -10.54 13.15
C SER A 156 10.51 -9.51 12.36
N ALA A 157 11.76 -9.27 12.75
CA ALA A 157 12.67 -8.39 12.03
C ALA A 157 13.37 -9.14 10.89
N LYS A 158 13.26 -8.60 9.68
CA LYS A 158 13.78 -9.21 8.45
C LYS A 158 14.61 -8.22 7.65
N LEU A 159 15.64 -8.74 6.98
CA LEU A 159 16.45 -8.01 6.01
C LEU A 159 16.11 -8.46 4.60
N LYS A 160 15.76 -7.51 3.73
CA LYS A 160 15.50 -7.75 2.30
C LYS A 160 16.45 -6.91 1.45
N PRO A 161 17.21 -7.51 0.51
CA PRO A 161 18.00 -6.74 -0.45
C PRO A 161 17.12 -5.77 -1.25
N LEU A 162 17.59 -4.53 -1.45
CA LEU A 162 16.87 -3.53 -2.26
C LEU A 162 17.04 -3.78 -3.78
N LEU A 163 18.12 -4.42 -4.20
CA LEU A 163 18.36 -4.75 -5.61
C LEU A 163 17.55 -5.99 -6.05
N ALA A 164 16.85 -5.86 -7.17
CA ALA A 164 16.03 -6.92 -7.74
C ALA A 164 16.85 -8.18 -8.08
N GLY A 165 16.33 -9.36 -7.74
CA GLY A 165 16.90 -10.65 -8.12
C GLY A 165 17.75 -11.36 -7.08
N ALA A 166 18.01 -10.76 -5.90
CA ALA A 166 18.66 -11.46 -4.79
C ALA A 166 17.61 -12.23 -3.96
N PRO A 167 17.61 -13.59 -3.96
CA PRO A 167 16.53 -14.38 -3.36
C PRO A 167 16.57 -14.47 -1.83
N VAL A 168 17.56 -13.86 -1.18
CA VAL A 168 17.84 -14.14 0.23
C VAL A 168 17.23 -13.05 1.11
N THR A 169 16.10 -13.37 1.73
CA THR A 169 15.67 -12.70 2.96
C THR A 169 16.46 -13.32 4.11
N VAL A 170 17.21 -12.51 4.86
CA VAL A 170 17.96 -12.97 6.04
C VAL A 170 17.19 -12.57 7.29
N TRP A 171 17.06 -13.49 8.23
CA TRP A 171 16.50 -13.19 9.54
C TRP A 171 17.50 -12.35 10.34
N ALA A 172 17.08 -11.16 10.78
CA ALA A 172 17.94 -10.33 11.63
C ALA A 172 18.02 -10.88 13.06
N ALA A 173 17.01 -11.62 13.50
CA ALA A 173 17.06 -12.40 14.74
C ALA A 173 16.11 -13.60 14.62
N ALA A 174 16.55 -14.75 15.13
CA ALA A 174 15.81 -16.02 15.07
C ALA A 174 14.91 -16.27 16.30
N ALA A 175 14.79 -15.33 17.23
CA ALA A 175 14.11 -15.55 18.51
C ALA A 175 13.25 -14.34 18.95
N GLU A 176 12.05 -14.68 19.42
CA GLU A 176 11.10 -13.86 20.21
C GLU A 176 10.46 -12.66 19.50
N SER A 177 9.27 -12.29 19.99
CA SER A 177 8.39 -11.29 19.35
C SER A 177 9.08 -9.93 19.31
N VAL A 178 9.56 -9.52 18.14
CA VAL A 178 10.15 -8.20 17.91
C VAL A 178 9.04 -7.15 17.94
N GLN A 179 9.13 -6.15 18.82
CA GLN A 179 8.18 -5.03 18.86
C GLN A 179 8.61 -3.86 18.01
N ASP A 180 9.89 -3.52 18.05
CA ASP A 180 10.47 -2.45 17.25
C ASP A 180 11.93 -2.79 16.89
N ALA A 181 12.45 -2.13 15.86
CA ALA A 181 13.79 -2.30 15.36
C ALA A 181 14.27 -1.03 14.65
N THR A 182 15.57 -0.79 14.64
CA THR A 182 16.19 0.34 13.94
C THR A 182 17.60 -0.02 13.47
N THR A 183 18.15 0.70 12.49
CA THR A 183 19.46 0.43 11.88
C THR A 183 20.40 1.61 11.95
N GLY A 184 21.69 1.33 12.01
CA GLY A 184 22.74 2.34 12.08
C GLY A 184 24.13 1.71 12.09
N GLY A 185 25.07 2.22 11.29
CA GLY A 185 26.47 1.80 11.32
C GLY A 185 26.73 0.35 10.87
N GLY A 186 25.83 -0.23 10.08
CA GLY A 186 25.88 -1.67 9.78
C GLY A 186 25.45 -2.57 10.96
N ARG A 187 24.84 -1.98 12.00
CA ARG A 187 24.25 -2.66 13.16
C ARG A 187 22.73 -2.47 13.17
N ILE A 188 22.06 -3.31 13.94
CA ILE A 188 20.61 -3.32 14.12
C ILE A 188 20.33 -3.34 15.61
N LEU A 189 19.51 -2.41 16.09
CA LEU A 189 19.02 -2.44 17.47
C LEU A 189 17.59 -2.95 17.45
N LEU A 190 17.35 -4.04 18.18
CA LEU A 190 16.08 -4.75 18.28
C LEU A 190 15.46 -4.56 19.67
N GLN A 191 14.15 -4.41 19.71
CA GLN A 191 13.35 -4.53 20.93
C GLN A 191 12.63 -5.87 20.94
N LEU A 192 13.06 -6.75 21.83
CA LEU A 192 12.50 -8.08 22.02
C LEU A 192 11.58 -8.10 23.22
N VAL A 193 10.50 -8.88 23.16
CA VAL A 193 9.61 -9.13 24.29
C VAL A 193 9.63 -10.62 24.67
N GLU A 194 9.98 -10.88 25.93
CA GLU A 194 10.29 -12.22 26.44
C GLU A 194 9.10 -12.84 27.19
N GLY A 195 8.36 -13.72 26.51
CA GLY A 195 7.21 -14.45 27.06
C GLY A 195 5.86 -13.82 26.73
N PHE A 196 4.77 -14.59 26.73
CA PHE A 196 3.41 -14.05 26.63
C PHE A 196 2.52 -14.68 27.70
N PRO A 197 1.76 -13.89 28.48
CA PRO A 197 1.82 -12.43 28.59
C PRO A 197 3.09 -12.05 29.37
N SER A 198 3.96 -11.19 28.83
CA SER A 198 5.14 -10.74 29.58
C SER A 198 5.20 -9.24 29.76
N ASP A 199 5.75 -8.88 30.91
CA ASP A 199 6.10 -7.53 31.34
C ASP A 199 7.61 -7.28 31.16
N ARG A 200 8.31 -8.07 30.33
CA ARG A 200 9.77 -8.00 30.18
C ARG A 200 10.15 -7.76 28.73
N CYS A 201 10.76 -6.61 28.50
CA CYS A 201 11.34 -6.22 27.24
C CYS A 201 12.87 -6.25 27.38
N ARG A 202 13.59 -6.42 26.27
CA ARG A 202 15.04 -6.29 26.19
C ARG A 202 15.43 -5.60 24.89
N LEU A 203 16.34 -4.63 24.99
CA LEU A 203 17.03 -4.10 23.81
C LEU A 203 18.26 -4.95 23.53
N VAL A 204 18.40 -5.37 22.28
CA VAL A 204 19.53 -6.18 21.81
C VAL A 204 20.13 -5.54 20.59
N LEU A 205 21.43 -5.23 20.64
CA LEU A 205 22.18 -4.82 19.47
C LEU A 205 22.66 -6.08 18.76
N VAL A 206 22.37 -6.21 17.47
CA VAL A 206 22.86 -7.29 16.62
C VAL A 206 23.59 -6.71 15.41
N ASP A 207 24.51 -7.48 14.85
CA ASP A 207 25.08 -7.17 13.55
C ASP A 207 24.11 -7.55 12.42
N ALA A 208 24.49 -7.25 11.17
CA ALA A 208 23.68 -7.60 10.01
C ALA A 208 23.52 -9.11 9.76
N TYR A 209 24.29 -9.96 10.45
CA TYR A 209 24.16 -11.42 10.41
C TYR A 209 23.29 -11.95 11.55
N GLY A 210 22.75 -11.06 12.38
CA GLY A 210 21.91 -11.40 13.53
C GLY A 210 22.68 -11.93 14.73
N LEU A 211 23.99 -11.66 14.80
CA LEU A 211 24.81 -11.98 15.97
C LEU A 211 24.72 -10.84 16.97
N GLU A 212 24.40 -11.17 18.22
CA GLU A 212 24.38 -10.21 19.33
C GLU A 212 25.76 -9.56 19.52
N VAL A 213 25.76 -8.24 19.59
CA VAL A 213 26.93 -7.40 19.80
C VAL A 213 26.86 -6.88 21.22
N ASP A 214 27.96 -6.99 21.96
CA ASP A 214 28.05 -6.45 23.30
C ASP A 214 27.83 -4.93 23.28
N ALA A 215 26.88 -4.47 24.08
CA ALA A 215 26.46 -3.08 24.14
C ALA A 215 26.12 -2.75 25.61
N PRO A 216 27.14 -2.63 26.47
CA PRO A 216 26.96 -2.51 27.92
C PRO A 216 26.22 -1.23 28.35
N GLY A 217 26.07 -0.27 27.43
CA GLY A 217 25.29 0.95 27.63
C GLY A 217 23.81 0.85 27.31
N LEU A 218 23.30 -0.25 26.76
CA LEU A 218 21.88 -0.30 26.41
C LEU A 218 20.97 -0.17 27.66
N PRO A 219 19.94 0.67 27.60
CA PRO A 219 19.00 0.78 28.72
C PRO A 219 18.21 -0.52 28.89
N ASP A 220 18.05 -0.95 30.15
CA ASP A 220 17.20 -2.08 30.49
C ASP A 220 15.73 -1.72 30.31
N CYS A 221 14.92 -2.67 29.81
CA CYS A 221 13.49 -2.47 29.54
C CYS A 221 12.60 -3.23 30.53
N ALA A 222 13.07 -3.35 31.78
CA ALA A 222 12.38 -4.03 32.87
C ALA A 222 11.93 -3.09 34.02
N GLU A 223 12.13 -1.77 33.91
CA GLU A 223 11.81 -0.80 34.97
C GLU A 223 10.81 0.26 34.47
N PRO A 224 9.99 0.89 35.34
CA PRO A 224 9.17 2.05 34.99
C PRO A 224 10.07 3.24 34.57
N GLY A 225 10.47 3.23 33.30
CA GLY A 225 11.70 3.83 32.78
C GLY A 225 12.12 3.31 31.38
N ASP A 226 11.45 2.26 30.87
CA ASP A 226 11.65 1.66 29.55
C ASP A 226 11.63 2.62 28.35
N PRO A 227 12.59 2.55 27.42
CA PRO A 227 12.59 3.37 26.22
C PRO A 227 11.31 3.18 25.40
N ARG A 228 10.46 4.22 25.31
CA ARG A 228 9.17 4.17 24.59
C ARG A 228 9.32 4.22 23.08
N SER A 229 10.43 4.80 22.64
CA SER A 229 10.84 4.93 21.26
C SER A 229 12.35 5.11 21.27
N PHE A 230 13.03 4.47 20.34
CA PHE A 230 14.47 4.55 20.21
C PHE A 230 14.88 4.59 18.74
N GLN A 231 16.08 5.08 18.48
CA GLN A 231 16.72 5.06 17.18
C GLN A 231 18.23 4.98 17.31
N LEU A 232 18.86 4.17 16.47
CA LEU A 232 20.31 4.04 16.40
C LEU A 232 20.89 5.14 15.51
N SER A 233 22.07 5.67 15.86
CA SER A 233 22.77 6.67 15.06
C SER A 233 23.25 6.12 13.71
N SER A 234 23.48 6.93 12.67
CA SER A 234 23.85 6.35 11.35
C SER A 234 25.18 5.63 11.33
N ASP A 235 26.07 5.93 12.27
CA ASP A 235 27.36 5.28 12.49
C ASP A 235 27.27 4.12 13.51
N GLY A 236 26.10 3.92 14.13
CA GLY A 236 25.84 2.79 15.04
C GLY A 236 26.54 2.88 16.39
N THR A 237 26.99 4.08 16.77
CA THR A 237 27.76 4.33 18.00
C THR A 237 26.93 4.89 19.14
N GLU A 238 25.72 5.41 18.88
CA GLU A 238 24.85 6.01 19.88
C GLU A 238 23.39 5.58 19.69
N VAL A 239 22.64 5.56 20.79
CA VAL A 239 21.19 5.37 20.80
C VAL A 239 20.49 6.65 21.27
N TRP A 240 19.49 7.09 20.50
CA TRP A 240 18.58 8.17 20.84
C TRP A 240 17.28 7.56 21.31
N TYR A 241 16.82 7.84 22.52
CA TYR A 241 15.58 7.26 23.03
C TYR A 241 14.79 8.20 23.94
N ILE A 242 13.48 7.97 24.02
CA ILE A 242 12.61 8.62 25.00
C ILE A 242 12.60 7.77 26.25
N ASP A 243 12.90 8.35 27.40
CA ASP A 243 12.87 7.61 28.66
C ASP A 243 11.47 7.08 28.99
N GLY A 244 11.34 6.05 29.82
CA GLY A 244 10.04 5.40 30.03
C GLY A 244 9.02 6.20 30.82
N ARG A 245 9.49 7.26 31.48
CA ARG A 245 8.59 8.27 32.06
C ARG A 245 7.96 9.15 30.97
N GLY A 246 8.59 9.26 29.80
CA GLY A 246 8.16 10.15 28.74
C GLY A 246 8.34 11.61 29.16
N GLU A 247 9.51 11.93 29.72
CA GLU A 247 9.84 13.25 30.28
C GLU A 247 11.07 13.88 29.61
N ARG A 248 11.87 13.07 28.90
CA ARG A 248 13.10 13.53 28.25
C ARG A 248 13.49 12.67 27.07
N LEU A 249 14.21 13.29 26.14
CA LEU A 249 15.04 12.62 25.15
C LEU A 249 16.42 12.37 25.76
N VAL A 250 16.94 11.16 25.58
CA VAL A 250 18.27 10.74 26.00
C VAL A 250 19.05 10.33 24.76
N VAL A 251 20.30 10.77 24.69
CA VAL A 251 21.29 10.24 23.76
C VAL A 251 22.40 9.60 24.56
N GLN A 252 22.70 8.34 24.25
CA GLN A 252 23.69 7.56 24.97
C GLN A 252 24.68 6.90 24.01
N GLY A 253 25.97 7.04 24.30
CA GLY A 253 27.03 6.28 23.63
C GLY A 253 26.93 4.79 23.95
N LEU A 254 27.04 3.95 22.91
CA LEU A 254 27.05 2.49 23.04
C LEU A 254 28.44 1.96 23.41
N ASP A 255 29.50 2.63 22.94
CA ASP A 255 30.89 2.27 23.24
C ASP A 255 31.39 2.90 24.56
N ASP A 256 30.86 4.07 24.93
CA ASP A 256 31.11 4.72 26.23
C ASP A 256 29.76 5.12 26.89
N PRO A 257 29.21 4.27 27.78
CA PRO A 257 27.92 4.55 28.40
C PRO A 257 27.94 5.73 29.38
N ALA A 258 29.11 6.28 29.72
CA ALA A 258 29.21 7.51 30.50
C ALA A 258 28.89 8.76 29.65
N GLU A 259 28.95 8.65 28.32
CA GLU A 259 28.56 9.71 27.41
C GLU A 259 27.04 9.73 27.24
N VAL A 260 26.39 10.56 28.07
CA VAL A 260 24.94 10.74 28.07
C VAL A 260 24.60 12.22 27.94
N MET A 261 23.74 12.54 26.98
CA MET A 261 23.09 13.84 26.85
C MET A 261 21.60 13.69 27.10
N GLU A 262 21.02 14.61 27.86
CA GLU A 262 19.60 14.61 28.15
C GLU A 262 18.98 15.96 27.79
N LEU A 263 17.77 15.90 27.23
CA LEU A 263 16.95 17.07 26.94
C LEU A 263 15.55 16.85 27.51
N PRO A 264 15.13 17.65 28.51
CA PRO A 264 13.76 17.60 29.02
C PRO A 264 12.77 18.00 27.93
N ILE A 265 11.77 17.15 27.68
CA ILE A 265 10.73 17.38 26.68
C ILE A 265 9.39 17.03 27.32
N ALA A 266 8.38 17.88 27.14
CA ALA A 266 7.06 17.63 27.70
C ALA A 266 6.34 16.53 26.89
N ARG A 267 6.11 15.37 27.52
CA ARG A 267 5.34 14.24 26.95
C ARG A 267 5.81 13.80 25.54
N PRO A 268 7.12 13.54 25.32
CA PRO A 268 7.58 12.90 24.11
C PRO A 268 7.03 11.48 24.01
N HIS A 269 6.67 11.05 22.80
CA HIS A 269 6.17 9.70 22.53
C HIS A 269 6.77 9.06 21.26
N GLY A 270 7.55 9.79 20.46
CA GLY A 270 8.29 9.20 19.33
C GLY A 270 9.57 9.97 19.03
N VAL A 271 10.62 9.26 18.62
CA VAL A 271 11.86 9.86 18.11
C VAL A 271 12.18 9.29 16.72
N ARG A 272 12.55 10.18 15.80
CA ARG A 272 12.99 9.88 14.45
C ARG A 272 14.26 10.67 14.13
N TYR A 273 15.37 10.00 13.85
CA TYR A 273 16.71 10.58 13.70
C TYR A 273 17.22 10.42 12.26
N ASP A 274 17.91 11.43 11.75
CA ASP A 274 18.35 11.55 10.35
C ASP A 274 19.69 10.88 10.04
N GLY A 275 20.36 10.38 11.06
CA GLY A 275 21.66 9.78 10.95
C GLY A 275 22.83 10.65 11.41
N ASN A 276 22.68 11.97 11.52
CA ASN A 276 23.79 12.88 11.80
C ASN A 276 23.61 13.62 13.13
N ASP A 277 22.87 14.72 13.11
CA ASP A 277 22.76 15.62 14.26
C ASP A 277 21.34 16.13 14.45
N THR A 278 20.37 15.56 13.71
CA THR A 278 18.99 16.04 13.73
C THR A 278 18.03 14.90 14.05
N ALA A 279 17.14 15.14 15.00
CA ALA A 279 16.00 14.28 15.26
C ALA A 279 14.70 15.07 15.18
N VAL A 280 13.61 14.40 14.83
CA VAL A 280 12.24 14.84 15.06
C VAL A 280 11.74 14.08 16.27
N VAL A 281 11.27 14.80 17.28
CA VAL A 281 10.61 14.23 18.45
C VAL A 281 9.13 14.58 18.40
N SER A 282 8.29 13.57 18.36
CA SER A 282 6.83 13.72 18.44
C SER A 282 6.41 13.90 19.90
N THR A 283 5.61 14.93 20.17
CA THR A 283 5.05 15.23 21.50
C THR A 283 3.55 15.46 21.41
N ASP A 284 2.85 15.41 22.53
CA ASP A 284 1.41 15.71 22.61
C ASP A 284 1.07 17.15 22.21
N THR A 285 2.05 18.06 22.24
CA THR A 285 1.89 19.47 21.87
C THR A 285 2.32 19.80 20.45
N GLY A 286 2.83 18.80 19.72
CA GLY A 286 3.35 18.95 18.37
C GLY A 286 4.79 18.45 18.23
N PRO A 287 5.28 18.34 16.99
CA PRO A 287 6.62 17.87 16.70
C PRO A 287 7.69 18.92 17.01
N LEU A 288 8.84 18.45 17.50
CA LEU A 288 10.03 19.25 17.77
C LEU A 288 11.17 18.79 16.86
N LEU A 289 11.87 19.75 16.25
CA LEU A 289 13.16 19.50 15.63
C LEU A 289 14.25 19.63 16.69
N ILE A 290 14.97 18.54 16.92
CA ILE A 290 16.11 18.48 17.83
C ILE A 290 17.36 18.59 16.98
N THR A 291 18.23 19.55 17.29
CA THR A 291 19.54 19.69 16.66
C THR A 291 20.64 19.54 17.70
N ARG A 292 21.67 18.76 17.38
CA ARG A 292 22.90 18.70 18.14
C ARG A 292 23.90 19.71 17.58
N SER A 293 24.44 20.54 18.46
CA SER A 293 25.56 21.41 18.11
C SER A 293 26.48 21.61 19.30
N HIS A 294 27.79 21.50 19.09
CA HIS A 294 28.81 21.72 20.13
C HIS A 294 28.59 20.94 21.43
N GLY A 295 28.11 19.69 21.34
CA GLY A 295 27.85 18.84 22.53
C GLY A 295 26.60 19.23 23.32
N ALA A 296 25.69 20.02 22.73
CA ALA A 296 24.41 20.38 23.33
C ALA A 296 23.25 20.05 22.38
N LEU A 297 22.11 19.70 22.96
CA LEU A 297 20.85 19.47 22.24
C LEU A 297 19.98 20.73 22.35
N ALA A 298 19.42 21.17 21.22
CA ALA A 298 18.45 22.26 21.15
C ALA A 298 17.14 21.74 20.53
N ALA A 299 16.00 22.16 21.10
CA ALA A 299 14.67 21.85 20.56
C ALA A 299 14.01 23.10 19.99
N GLU A 300 13.47 22.98 18.78
CA GLU A 300 12.69 24.01 18.12
C GLU A 300 11.34 23.44 17.67
N PRO A 301 10.21 24.09 17.97
CA PRO A 301 8.92 23.66 17.45
C PRO A 301 8.88 23.76 15.93
N ILE A 302 8.35 22.72 15.28
CA ILE A 302 8.08 22.73 13.85
C ILE A 302 6.59 22.67 13.58
N ALA A 303 6.16 23.26 12.46
CA ALA A 303 4.75 23.33 12.12
C ALA A 303 4.16 21.93 11.94
N VAL A 304 2.98 21.72 12.52
CA VAL A 304 2.20 20.51 12.26
C VAL A 304 1.78 20.52 10.79
N VAL A 305 2.13 19.46 10.07
CA VAL A 305 1.63 19.25 8.71
C VAL A 305 0.29 18.53 8.82
N GLU A 306 -0.79 19.22 8.48
CA GLU A 306 -2.14 18.66 8.54
C GLU A 306 -2.24 17.40 7.68
N GLY A 307 -2.79 16.33 8.26
CA GLY A 307 -2.94 15.02 7.60
C GLY A 307 -1.66 14.19 7.46
N ALA A 308 -0.51 14.65 7.99
CA ALA A 308 0.68 13.83 8.08
C ALA A 308 0.48 12.68 9.09
N ALA A 309 0.75 11.45 8.65
CA ALA A 309 0.88 10.28 9.51
C ALA A 309 2.24 10.26 10.23
N GLY A 310 3.26 10.91 9.69
CA GLY A 310 4.55 11.04 10.35
C GLY A 310 5.45 12.12 9.77
N LEU A 311 6.51 12.40 10.53
CA LEU A 311 7.57 13.34 10.19
C LEU A 311 8.94 12.67 10.36
N LEU A 312 9.82 12.85 9.38
CA LEU A 312 11.17 12.30 9.40
C LEU A 312 12.17 13.38 9.03
N PRO A 313 13.24 13.56 9.78
CA PRO A 313 14.36 14.34 9.28
C PRO A 313 15.11 13.49 8.25
N TYR A 314 15.68 14.14 7.23
CA TYR A 314 16.55 13.48 6.25
C TYR A 314 17.83 14.28 6.05
N THR A 315 18.88 13.55 5.72
CA THR A 315 20.19 14.12 5.37
C THR A 315 20.48 13.85 3.90
N GLY A 316 21.27 14.74 3.29
CA GLY A 316 21.69 14.59 1.91
C GLY A 316 20.71 15.17 0.89
N THR A 317 20.77 14.61 -0.31
CA THR A 317 19.98 15.09 -1.45
C THR A 317 18.88 14.10 -1.71
N ILE A 318 17.63 14.53 -1.62
CA ILE A 318 16.52 13.80 -2.22
C ILE A 318 16.45 14.24 -3.67
N ALA A 319 16.49 13.26 -4.58
CA ALA A 319 16.58 13.44 -6.02
C ALA A 319 15.43 12.67 -6.68
N LEU A 320 14.18 12.98 -6.30
CA LEU A 320 13.02 12.31 -6.88
C LEU A 320 12.63 13.01 -8.17
N THR A 321 12.14 12.28 -9.15
CA THR A 321 11.58 12.92 -10.34
C THR A 321 10.16 13.43 -10.01
N ALA A 322 9.80 14.64 -10.42
CA ALA A 322 8.40 15.11 -10.31
C ALA A 322 7.44 14.24 -11.15
N ASP A 323 7.98 13.55 -12.16
CA ASP A 323 7.33 12.47 -12.92
C ASP A 323 7.67 11.09 -12.36
N ALA A 324 8.11 10.97 -11.10
CA ALA A 324 8.18 9.68 -10.41
C ALA A 324 6.76 9.20 -10.24
N ARG A 325 6.22 8.62 -11.29
CA ARG A 325 4.95 7.93 -11.24
C ARG A 325 5.25 6.55 -10.70
N LEU A 326 4.25 5.88 -10.17
CA LEU A 326 4.37 4.43 -10.27
C LEU A 326 4.47 4.12 -11.75
N GLY A 327 5.46 3.34 -12.14
CA GLY A 327 5.90 3.29 -13.52
C GLY A 327 4.82 3.49 -14.57
N THR A 328 4.90 4.59 -15.32
CA THR A 328 4.16 4.70 -16.58
C THR A 328 4.89 4.02 -17.72
N GLY A 329 6.00 3.34 -17.45
CA GLY A 329 6.19 1.97 -17.87
C GLY A 329 4.99 1.14 -17.43
N LEU A 330 3.85 1.42 -18.07
CA LEU A 330 2.97 0.39 -18.53
C LEU A 330 3.89 -0.63 -19.23
N ALA A 331 4.42 -1.60 -18.49
CA ALA A 331 4.03 -2.95 -18.83
C ALA A 331 2.51 -2.83 -18.95
N GLU A 332 2.05 -2.57 -20.18
CA GLU A 332 0.66 -2.41 -20.56
C GLU A 332 -0.08 -3.39 -19.68
N TYR A 333 -0.85 -2.87 -18.71
CA TYR A 333 -1.45 -3.75 -17.72
C TYR A 333 -2.11 -4.84 -18.53
N PRO A 334 -1.79 -6.11 -18.27
CA PRO A 334 -2.02 -7.13 -19.27
C PRO A 334 -3.50 -7.13 -19.63
N CYS A 335 -3.78 -6.78 -20.88
CA CYS A 335 -5.13 -6.68 -21.40
C CYS A 335 -5.49 -8.03 -22.02
N THR A 336 -6.76 -8.41 -21.94
CA THR A 336 -7.22 -9.56 -22.71
C THR A 336 -7.32 -9.19 -24.18
N THR A 337 -7.05 -10.17 -25.05
CA THR A 337 -7.43 -10.11 -26.47
C THR A 337 -8.68 -10.95 -26.76
N ARG A 338 -9.16 -11.71 -25.76
CA ARG A 338 -10.36 -12.54 -25.83
C ARG A 338 -11.55 -11.75 -25.31
N LEU A 339 -12.21 -11.05 -26.22
CA LEU A 339 -13.38 -10.23 -25.93
C LEU A 339 -14.58 -10.70 -26.77
N PRO A 340 -15.29 -11.77 -26.36
CA PRO A 340 -16.45 -12.27 -27.08
C PRO A 340 -17.62 -11.30 -26.97
N ALA A 341 -18.35 -11.07 -28.06
CA ALA A 341 -19.46 -10.13 -28.08
C ALA A 341 -20.49 -10.42 -26.97
N LEU A 342 -20.82 -9.40 -26.17
CA LEU A 342 -21.77 -9.51 -25.06
C LEU A 342 -23.20 -9.66 -25.60
N PRO A 343 -23.87 -10.82 -25.44
CA PRO A 343 -25.22 -11.02 -25.94
C PRO A 343 -26.24 -10.25 -25.09
N GLU A 344 -27.29 -9.76 -25.75
CA GLU A 344 -28.47 -9.25 -25.07
C GLU A 344 -29.13 -10.38 -24.27
N GLN A 345 -29.52 -10.07 -23.03
CA GLN A 345 -30.23 -10.98 -22.13
C GLN A 345 -31.33 -10.19 -21.43
N ASP A 346 -32.44 -10.84 -21.12
CA ASP A 346 -33.55 -10.25 -20.37
C ASP A 346 -33.15 -10.16 -18.89
N LEU A 347 -32.58 -9.01 -18.50
CA LEU A 347 -32.05 -8.74 -17.18
C LEU A 347 -32.67 -7.45 -16.63
N PRO A 348 -32.79 -7.30 -15.30
CA PRO A 348 -33.17 -6.03 -14.71
C PRO A 348 -32.24 -4.89 -15.14
N PRO A 349 -32.74 -3.65 -15.30
CA PRO A 349 -31.94 -2.54 -15.82
C PRO A 349 -30.62 -2.27 -15.08
N ALA A 350 -30.63 -2.37 -13.74
CA ALA A 350 -29.43 -2.14 -12.93
C ALA A 350 -28.37 -3.24 -13.15
N VAL A 351 -28.80 -4.51 -13.14
CA VAL A 351 -27.94 -5.66 -13.43
C VAL A 351 -27.36 -5.59 -14.85
N ALA A 352 -28.18 -5.24 -15.83
CA ALA A 352 -27.76 -5.06 -17.23
C ALA A 352 -26.74 -3.92 -17.37
N ALA A 353 -26.92 -2.82 -16.64
CA ALA A 353 -25.99 -1.69 -16.63
C ALA A 353 -24.63 -2.12 -16.05
N THR A 354 -24.59 -2.78 -14.89
CA THR A 354 -23.34 -3.24 -14.28
C THR A 354 -22.62 -4.28 -15.14
N ARG A 355 -23.35 -5.27 -15.68
CA ARG A 355 -22.79 -6.25 -16.64
C ARG A 355 -22.12 -5.57 -17.82
N ARG A 356 -22.74 -4.51 -18.37
CA ARG A 356 -22.16 -3.71 -19.45
C ARG A 356 -20.93 -2.93 -18.99
N SER A 357 -20.98 -2.27 -17.83
CA SER A 357 -19.85 -1.50 -17.30
C SER A 357 -18.62 -2.37 -17.03
N ILE A 358 -18.80 -3.59 -16.49
CA ILE A 358 -17.70 -4.54 -16.30
C ILE A 358 -17.09 -4.90 -17.65
N TYR A 359 -17.93 -5.26 -18.63
CA TYR A 359 -17.48 -5.63 -19.97
C TYR A 359 -16.77 -4.48 -20.70
N GLU A 360 -17.27 -3.25 -20.60
CA GLU A 360 -16.64 -2.05 -21.18
C GLU A 360 -15.31 -1.72 -20.51
N ALA A 361 -15.23 -1.87 -19.18
CA ALA A 361 -13.97 -1.68 -18.46
C ALA A 361 -12.92 -2.72 -18.91
N ILE A 362 -13.30 -3.99 -19.12
CA ILE A 362 -12.40 -5.00 -19.69
C ILE A 362 -11.99 -4.64 -21.11
N ALA A 363 -12.94 -4.24 -21.96
CA ALA A 363 -12.70 -3.89 -23.35
C ALA A 363 -11.73 -2.71 -23.51
N ASN A 364 -11.80 -1.74 -22.60
CA ASN A 364 -10.93 -0.58 -22.56
C ASN A 364 -9.65 -0.81 -21.73
N CYS A 365 -9.47 -2.01 -21.18
CA CYS A 365 -8.39 -2.33 -20.24
C CYS A 365 -8.31 -1.34 -19.06
N ASP A 366 -9.48 -0.89 -18.59
CA ASP A 366 -9.65 0.09 -17.53
C ASP A 366 -9.70 -0.59 -16.16
N TRP A 367 -8.51 -0.86 -15.62
CA TRP A 367 -8.34 -1.46 -14.31
C TRP A 367 -8.83 -0.57 -13.15
N VAL A 368 -8.89 0.76 -13.36
CA VAL A 368 -9.43 1.69 -12.37
C VAL A 368 -10.94 1.51 -12.28
N ALA A 369 -11.63 1.56 -13.42
CA ALA A 369 -13.07 1.33 -13.48
C ALA A 369 -13.44 -0.07 -12.96
N LEU A 370 -12.66 -1.10 -13.31
CA LEU A 370 -12.85 -2.46 -12.75
C LEU A 370 -12.73 -2.48 -11.23
N ARG A 371 -11.73 -1.78 -10.67
CA ARG A 371 -11.56 -1.67 -9.21
C ARG A 371 -12.77 -0.99 -8.58
N GLU A 372 -13.23 0.12 -9.14
CA GLU A 372 -14.38 0.87 -8.62
C GLU A 372 -15.65 0.02 -8.63
N LEU A 373 -15.91 -0.68 -9.74
CA LEU A 373 -17.04 -1.60 -9.86
C LEU A 373 -16.96 -2.75 -8.85
N ALA A 374 -15.77 -3.33 -8.66
CA ALA A 374 -15.57 -4.49 -7.80
C ALA A 374 -15.43 -4.15 -6.29
N THR A 375 -15.36 -2.86 -5.93
CA THR A 375 -15.23 -2.40 -4.54
C THR A 375 -16.45 -1.63 -4.05
N ALA A 376 -17.46 -1.42 -4.90
CA ALA A 376 -18.70 -0.78 -4.50
C ALA A 376 -19.42 -1.59 -3.41
N GLN A 377 -19.86 -0.91 -2.34
CA GLN A 377 -20.71 -1.43 -1.26
C GLN A 377 -20.24 -2.72 -0.56
N GLY A 378 -18.93 -2.86 -0.30
CA GLY A 378 -18.38 -3.93 0.54
C GLY A 378 -17.32 -4.81 -0.12
N GLY A 379 -17.15 -4.68 -1.44
CA GLY A 379 -16.20 -5.46 -2.22
C GLY A 379 -16.74 -6.81 -2.69
N ILE A 380 -16.16 -7.36 -3.76
CA ILE A 380 -16.48 -8.73 -4.18
C ILE A 380 -15.81 -9.76 -3.27
N HIS A 381 -16.49 -10.88 -3.06
CA HIS A 381 -15.87 -12.09 -2.52
C HIS A 381 -15.12 -12.83 -3.64
N TYR A 382 -13.87 -13.28 -3.39
CA TYR A 382 -13.10 -14.13 -4.29
C TYR A 382 -12.42 -15.27 -3.52
N ALA A 383 -12.43 -16.49 -4.09
CA ALA A 383 -12.33 -17.75 -3.34
C ALA A 383 -11.01 -18.02 -2.57
N VAL A 384 -9.91 -17.33 -2.88
CA VAL A 384 -8.62 -17.58 -2.18
C VAL A 384 -8.61 -17.01 -0.76
N ALA A 385 -9.53 -16.10 -0.44
CA ALA A 385 -9.79 -15.64 0.91
C ALA A 385 -11.29 -15.38 1.05
N TYR A 386 -11.97 -16.07 1.96
CA TYR A 386 -13.34 -15.72 2.40
C TYR A 386 -13.43 -14.32 3.07
N GLU A 387 -12.43 -13.46 2.87
CA GLU A 387 -12.34 -12.11 3.37
C GLU A 387 -12.50 -11.11 2.22
N PRO A 388 -13.20 -9.98 2.44
CA PRO A 388 -13.28 -8.90 1.46
C PRO A 388 -11.86 -8.39 1.17
N GLY A 389 -11.43 -8.48 -0.10
CA GLY A 389 -10.13 -8.01 -0.56
C GLY A 389 -10.25 -7.19 -1.84
N LEU A 390 -9.15 -6.58 -2.26
CA LEU A 390 -9.09 -5.89 -3.56
C LEU A 390 -8.83 -6.92 -4.67
N PRO A 391 -9.76 -7.14 -5.60
CA PRO A 391 -9.64 -8.21 -6.59
C PRO A 391 -8.72 -7.88 -7.77
N VAL A 392 -8.56 -6.59 -8.09
CA VAL A 392 -7.75 -6.14 -9.22
C VAL A 392 -6.27 -6.55 -9.11
N PRO A 393 -5.58 -6.38 -7.96
CA PRO A 393 -4.22 -6.90 -7.79
C PRO A 393 -4.09 -8.41 -8.06
N TYR A 394 -5.06 -9.20 -7.59
CA TYR A 394 -5.08 -10.64 -7.83
C TYR A 394 -5.21 -10.97 -9.33
N TRP A 395 -6.12 -10.30 -10.03
CA TRP A 395 -6.32 -10.49 -11.46
C TRP A 395 -5.10 -10.07 -12.30
N ILE A 396 -4.42 -8.98 -11.95
CA ILE A 396 -3.19 -8.57 -12.64
C ILE A 396 -2.12 -9.67 -12.54
N GLU A 397 -2.02 -10.33 -11.39
CA GLU A 397 -1.03 -11.40 -11.17
C GLU A 397 -1.40 -12.70 -11.93
N LEU A 398 -2.70 -13.02 -12.02
CA LEU A 398 -3.17 -14.07 -12.92
C LEU A 398 -2.80 -13.76 -14.38
N MET A 399 -3.09 -12.55 -14.86
CA MET A 399 -2.74 -12.14 -16.22
C MET A 399 -1.23 -12.22 -16.48
N ARG A 400 -0.39 -11.79 -15.53
CA ARG A 400 1.08 -11.87 -15.63
C ARG A 400 1.63 -13.30 -15.62
N SER A 401 0.95 -14.22 -14.95
CA SER A 401 1.28 -15.64 -14.96
C SER A 401 0.78 -16.38 -16.21
N GLY A 402 0.15 -15.66 -17.15
CA GLY A 402 -0.35 -16.20 -18.42
C GLY A 402 -1.82 -16.65 -18.37
N ASN A 403 -2.50 -16.46 -17.23
CA ASN A 403 -3.92 -16.76 -17.09
C ASN A 403 -4.75 -15.55 -17.53
N ASP A 404 -5.45 -15.66 -18.65
CA ASP A 404 -6.26 -14.58 -19.25
C ASP A 404 -7.58 -14.33 -18.49
N ILE A 405 -7.48 -13.97 -17.21
CA ILE A 405 -8.64 -13.82 -16.32
C ILE A 405 -9.61 -12.74 -16.79
N LEU A 406 -9.14 -11.67 -17.42
CA LEU A 406 -10.03 -10.66 -18.00
C LEU A 406 -10.86 -11.25 -19.16
N GLY A 407 -10.25 -12.09 -19.98
CA GLY A 407 -10.96 -12.83 -21.02
C GLY A 407 -11.95 -13.83 -20.44
N ASP A 408 -11.63 -14.45 -19.30
CA ASP A 408 -12.55 -15.38 -18.62
C ASP A 408 -13.74 -14.62 -18.04
N ILE A 409 -13.53 -13.48 -17.36
CA ILE A 409 -14.61 -12.62 -16.87
C ILE A 409 -15.52 -12.20 -18.05
N ALA A 410 -14.92 -11.72 -19.14
CA ALA A 410 -15.67 -11.32 -20.33
C ALA A 410 -16.47 -12.49 -20.91
N THR A 411 -15.89 -13.69 -20.94
CA THR A 411 -16.54 -14.91 -21.46
C THR A 411 -17.67 -15.37 -20.54
N VAL A 412 -17.48 -15.41 -19.21
CA VAL A 412 -18.53 -15.73 -18.22
C VAL A 412 -19.74 -14.84 -18.42
N LEU A 413 -19.53 -13.53 -18.61
CA LEU A 413 -20.60 -12.58 -18.85
C LEU A 413 -21.38 -12.84 -20.15
N THR A 414 -20.87 -13.65 -21.09
CA THR A 414 -21.60 -14.07 -22.29
C THR A 414 -22.51 -15.28 -22.07
N LEU A 415 -22.26 -16.06 -21.03
CA LEU A 415 -23.01 -17.28 -20.75
C LEU A 415 -24.44 -16.95 -20.25
N PRO A 416 -25.37 -17.91 -20.32
CA PRO A 416 -26.71 -17.72 -19.75
C PRO A 416 -26.62 -17.38 -18.26
N ALA A 417 -27.41 -16.40 -17.81
CA ALA A 417 -27.59 -16.09 -16.40
C ALA A 417 -28.76 -16.88 -15.79
N ILE A 418 -28.81 -16.95 -14.47
CA ILE A 418 -30.02 -17.33 -13.73
C ILE A 418 -30.26 -16.36 -12.57
N GLU A 419 -31.54 -16.11 -12.27
CA GLU A 419 -31.96 -15.43 -11.05
C GLU A 419 -31.94 -16.41 -9.88
N VAL A 420 -31.29 -16.02 -8.78
CA VAL A 420 -31.21 -16.77 -7.53
C VAL A 420 -31.83 -15.93 -6.42
N ASP A 421 -32.85 -16.49 -5.77
CA ASP A 421 -33.48 -15.96 -4.55
C ASP A 421 -32.86 -16.67 -3.35
N HIS A 422 -32.26 -15.90 -2.43
CA HIS A 422 -31.56 -16.42 -1.24
C HIS A 422 -32.52 -16.70 -0.07
N GLY A 423 -33.82 -16.46 -0.23
CA GLY A 423 -34.86 -16.77 0.75
C GLY A 423 -35.01 -15.73 1.88
N ASP A 424 -34.12 -14.75 1.96
CA ASP A 424 -34.17 -13.59 2.86
C ASP A 424 -34.69 -12.32 2.17
N GLY A 425 -35.13 -12.46 0.91
CA GLY A 425 -35.54 -11.36 0.04
C GLY A 425 -34.39 -10.74 -0.76
N ALA A 426 -33.15 -11.21 -0.59
CA ALA A 426 -32.06 -10.88 -1.49
C ALA A 426 -32.17 -11.70 -2.79
N VAL A 427 -32.03 -10.99 -3.91
CA VAL A 427 -32.06 -11.57 -5.25
C VAL A 427 -30.78 -11.18 -5.99
N SER A 428 -30.17 -12.15 -6.66
CA SER A 428 -28.96 -11.94 -7.45
C SER A 428 -29.04 -12.66 -8.79
N TRP A 429 -28.31 -12.16 -9.78
CA TRP A 429 -28.08 -12.82 -11.05
C TRP A 429 -26.70 -13.47 -11.04
N VAL A 430 -26.68 -14.76 -11.36
CA VAL A 430 -25.46 -15.59 -11.34
C VAL A 430 -25.13 -16.05 -12.75
N TRP A 431 -23.86 -15.88 -13.13
CA TRP A 431 -23.27 -16.41 -14.35
C TRP A 431 -22.18 -17.42 -14.00
N PRO A 432 -22.07 -18.54 -14.75
CA PRO A 432 -23.09 -19.09 -15.64
C PRO A 432 -24.28 -19.65 -14.87
N ALA A 433 -25.42 -19.84 -15.55
CA ALA A 433 -26.66 -20.33 -14.95
C ALA A 433 -26.51 -21.67 -14.22
N VAL A 434 -25.57 -22.53 -14.64
CA VAL A 434 -25.28 -23.80 -13.97
C VAL A 434 -24.80 -23.61 -12.52
N ALA A 435 -24.15 -22.48 -12.23
CA ALA A 435 -23.63 -22.15 -10.91
C ALA A 435 -24.76 -21.86 -9.92
N GLY A 436 -25.76 -21.08 -10.35
CA GLY A 436 -26.94 -20.74 -9.56
C GLY A 436 -28.03 -21.82 -9.51
N LYS A 437 -27.83 -22.98 -10.16
CA LYS A 437 -28.79 -24.09 -10.16
C LYS A 437 -28.44 -25.13 -9.08
N GLU A 438 -29.48 -25.62 -8.42
CA GLU A 438 -29.43 -26.84 -7.62
C GLU A 438 -28.93 -28.02 -8.46
N GLU A 439 -28.22 -28.96 -7.82
CA GLU A 439 -27.54 -30.07 -8.51
C GLU A 439 -28.49 -30.88 -9.40
N GLU A 440 -29.69 -31.20 -8.91
CA GLU A 440 -30.68 -31.99 -9.63
C GLU A 440 -31.34 -31.23 -10.79
N ALA A 441 -31.24 -29.90 -10.80
CA ALA A 441 -31.78 -29.03 -11.84
C ALA A 441 -30.79 -28.75 -12.99
N ARG A 442 -29.52 -29.16 -12.85
CA ARG A 442 -28.48 -28.98 -13.87
C ARG A 442 -28.67 -29.97 -15.01
N THR A 443 -28.93 -29.45 -16.21
CA THR A 443 -29.08 -30.25 -17.42
C THR A 443 -27.76 -30.41 -18.15
N ASP A 444 -27.66 -31.39 -19.06
CA ASP A 444 -26.48 -31.51 -19.93
C ASP A 444 -26.25 -30.24 -20.76
N ALA A 445 -27.31 -29.54 -21.16
CA ALA A 445 -27.20 -28.28 -21.88
C ALA A 445 -26.52 -27.18 -21.03
N ASP A 446 -26.76 -27.18 -19.72
CA ASP A 446 -26.13 -26.23 -18.80
C ASP A 446 -24.62 -26.47 -18.69
N TRP A 447 -24.21 -27.74 -18.62
CA TRP A 447 -22.79 -28.13 -18.62
C TRP A 447 -22.12 -27.83 -19.96
N GLN A 448 -22.80 -28.11 -21.08
CA GLN A 448 -22.26 -27.83 -22.42
C GLN A 448 -22.17 -26.33 -22.73
N ALA A 449 -22.95 -25.48 -22.06
CA ALA A 449 -22.84 -24.03 -22.18
C ALA A 449 -21.48 -23.50 -21.68
N LEU A 450 -20.73 -24.28 -20.91
CA LEU A 450 -19.43 -23.91 -20.35
C LEU A 450 -18.26 -24.06 -21.34
N LEU A 451 -18.46 -24.69 -22.49
CA LEU A 451 -17.40 -24.93 -23.49
C LEU A 451 -16.59 -23.69 -23.92
N PRO A 452 -17.12 -22.45 -23.89
CA PRO A 452 -16.33 -21.25 -24.13
C PRO A 452 -15.29 -20.94 -23.03
N LEU A 453 -15.48 -21.44 -21.82
CA LEU A 453 -14.58 -21.26 -20.67
C LEU A 453 -13.69 -22.48 -20.41
N TYR A 454 -14.23 -23.67 -20.60
CA TYR A 454 -13.60 -24.93 -20.22
C TYR A 454 -13.60 -25.93 -21.37
N THR A 455 -12.57 -26.75 -21.43
CA THR A 455 -12.56 -27.96 -22.23
C THR A 455 -13.58 -28.98 -21.70
N GLN A 456 -13.96 -29.96 -22.52
CA GLN A 456 -14.86 -31.02 -22.08
C GLN A 456 -14.29 -31.80 -20.88
N GLU A 457 -12.97 -32.00 -20.83
CA GLU A 457 -12.30 -32.69 -19.72
C GLU A 457 -12.42 -31.90 -18.42
N GLU A 458 -12.20 -30.57 -18.46
CA GLU A 458 -12.40 -29.69 -17.31
C GLU A 458 -13.88 -29.64 -16.88
N ILE A 459 -14.82 -29.59 -17.82
CA ILE A 459 -16.26 -29.67 -17.52
C ILE A 459 -16.59 -30.97 -16.80
N ASP A 460 -16.08 -32.09 -17.28
CA ASP A 460 -16.29 -33.40 -16.65
C ASP A 460 -15.63 -33.44 -15.26
N ALA A 461 -14.45 -32.84 -15.09
CA ALA A 461 -13.77 -32.73 -13.79
C ALA A 461 -14.57 -31.88 -12.78
N ILE A 462 -15.11 -30.74 -13.20
CA ILE A 462 -15.98 -29.90 -12.35
C ILE A 462 -17.28 -30.67 -12.04
N ARG A 463 -17.91 -31.26 -13.06
CA ARG A 463 -19.20 -31.93 -12.93
C ARG A 463 -19.17 -33.14 -12.01
N TYR A 464 -18.13 -33.96 -12.11
CA TYR A 464 -18.01 -35.22 -11.38
C TYR A 464 -17.02 -35.14 -10.20
N GLY A 465 -16.42 -33.98 -9.98
CA GLY A 465 -15.56 -33.69 -8.84
C GLY A 465 -16.35 -33.63 -7.51
N PRO A 466 -15.65 -33.75 -6.37
CA PRO A 466 -16.29 -33.80 -5.05
C PRO A 466 -17.03 -32.50 -4.66
N GLU A 467 -16.70 -31.39 -5.32
CA GLU A 467 -17.28 -30.06 -5.06
C GLU A 467 -18.42 -29.71 -6.03
N GLY A 468 -18.65 -30.52 -7.08
CA GLY A 468 -19.55 -30.16 -8.17
C GLY A 468 -19.17 -28.82 -8.81
N TYR A 469 -20.16 -28.02 -9.21
CA TYR A 469 -19.88 -26.67 -9.75
C TYR A 469 -19.22 -25.72 -8.74
N ALA A 470 -19.16 -26.04 -7.44
CA ALA A 470 -18.44 -25.19 -6.50
C ALA A 470 -16.95 -25.07 -6.83
N GLY A 471 -16.39 -25.94 -7.70
CA GLY A 471 -15.04 -25.83 -8.27
C GLY A 471 -14.92 -24.95 -9.54
N GLY A 472 -16.01 -24.35 -10.03
CA GLY A 472 -16.05 -23.57 -11.28
C GLY A 472 -16.00 -22.04 -11.07
N PHE A 473 -15.86 -21.30 -12.18
CA PHE A 473 -15.89 -19.84 -12.18
C PHE A 473 -17.34 -19.34 -12.21
N GLU A 474 -17.71 -18.51 -11.23
CA GLU A 474 -18.97 -17.77 -11.24
C GLU A 474 -18.81 -16.25 -10.98
N LEU A 475 -19.78 -15.48 -11.48
CA LEU A 475 -19.93 -14.04 -11.29
C LEU A 475 -21.34 -13.72 -10.80
N ILE A 476 -21.45 -12.86 -9.79
CA ILE A 476 -22.72 -12.56 -9.11
C ILE A 476 -22.97 -11.04 -9.07
N ILE A 477 -24.14 -10.61 -9.55
CA ILE A 477 -24.60 -9.21 -9.48
C ILE A 477 -25.95 -9.17 -8.74
N SER A 478 -26.03 -8.38 -7.69
CA SER A 478 -27.27 -8.15 -6.93
C SER A 478 -28.31 -7.38 -7.74
N LEU A 479 -29.59 -7.50 -7.37
CA LEU A 479 -30.72 -6.81 -8.03
C LEU A 479 -30.51 -5.29 -8.22
N ASP A 480 -29.84 -4.63 -7.28
CA ASP A 480 -29.55 -3.20 -7.31
C ASP A 480 -28.38 -2.83 -8.24
N GLY A 481 -27.75 -3.81 -8.89
CA GLY A 481 -26.60 -3.63 -9.76
C GLY A 481 -25.25 -3.71 -9.03
N THR A 482 -25.19 -4.02 -7.74
CA THR A 482 -23.91 -4.20 -7.05
C THR A 482 -23.22 -5.48 -7.53
N TRP A 483 -21.96 -5.39 -7.95
CA TRP A 483 -21.14 -6.57 -8.23
C TRP A 483 -20.65 -7.16 -6.91
N VAL A 484 -21.14 -8.34 -6.54
CA VAL A 484 -20.93 -8.93 -5.20
C VAL A 484 -20.04 -10.17 -5.18
N GLY A 485 -19.77 -10.78 -6.34
CA GLY A 485 -18.92 -11.98 -6.40
C GLY A 485 -18.24 -12.19 -7.75
N ALA A 486 -16.99 -12.65 -7.70
CA ALA A 486 -16.27 -13.25 -8.83
C ALA A 486 -15.39 -14.38 -8.27
N PHE A 487 -15.96 -15.58 -8.17
CA PHE A 487 -15.30 -16.73 -7.56
C PHE A 487 -14.52 -17.48 -8.64
N ILE A 488 -13.21 -17.28 -8.66
CA ILE A 488 -12.32 -17.85 -9.66
C ILE A 488 -11.57 -19.00 -9.00
N LEU A 489 -11.87 -20.22 -9.40
CA LEU A 489 -11.15 -21.41 -8.96
C LEU A 489 -10.34 -21.95 -10.13
N SER A 490 -9.05 -22.17 -9.89
CA SER A 490 -8.17 -22.84 -10.85
C SER A 490 -8.54 -24.32 -10.87
N VAL A 491 -9.06 -24.79 -12.01
CA VAL A 491 -9.30 -26.21 -12.28
C VAL A 491 -7.98 -26.90 -12.63
#